data_AF-A0A660XQ62-F1
#
_entry.id   AF-A0A660XQ62-F1
#
_cell.length_a   1.000
_cell.length_b   1.000
_cell.length_c   1.000
_cell.angle_alpha   90.00
_cell.angle_beta   90.00
_cell.angle_gamma   90.00
#
_symmetry.space_group_name_H-M   'P 1'
#
loop_
_entity.id
_entity.type
_entity.pdbx_description
1 polymer ?
#
loop_
_entity_poly.entity_id
_entity_poly.type
_entity_poly.pdbx_seq_one_letter_code
_entity_poly.pdbx_strand_id
1 'polypeptide(L)'
;MQNIRKLVMQLYGDQKSDAIITDIQNLLDQYRRKPDTVSVISEKDIALICYGDSFLSPDRKPLQTLKTFLDRYLRNHISLLHLLPFFPYS
;
A
#
# COMPACT_ATOMS: atom_id res chain seq x y z
N MET A 1 6.41 8.58 -18.56
CA MET A 1 7.57 7.80 -19.02
C MET A 1 8.89 8.58 -19.02
N GLN A 2 8.93 9.86 -19.40
CA GLN A 2 10.18 10.62 -19.49
C GLN A 2 10.96 10.72 -18.15
N ASN A 3 10.26 10.96 -17.03
CA ASN A 3 10.88 11.01 -15.71
C ASN A 3 11.44 9.65 -15.26
N ILE A 4 10.71 8.56 -15.51
CA ILE A 4 11.17 7.20 -15.17
C ILE A 4 12.46 6.88 -15.95
N ARG A 5 12.50 7.17 -17.26
CA ARG A 5 13.70 6.98 -18.08
C ARG A 5 14.90 7.74 -17.53
N LYS A 6 14.73 9.03 -17.20
CA LYS A 6 15.80 9.85 -16.62
C LYS A 6 16.35 9.25 -15.33
N LEU A 7 15.49 8.78 -14.43
CA LEU A 7 15.89 8.19 -13.15
C LEU A 7 16.62 6.85 -13.34
N VAL A 8 16.13 6.00 -14.25
CA VAL A 8 16.77 4.71 -14.55
C VAL A 8 18.17 4.93 -15.15
N MET A 9 18.31 5.87 -16.09
CA MET A 9 19.61 6.24 -16.67
C MET A 9 20.57 6.75 -15.60
N GLN A 10 20.10 7.58 -14.67
CA GLN A 10 20.93 8.10 -13.58
C GLN A 10 21.43 7.00 -12.64
N LEU A 11 20.64 5.96 -12.37
CA LEU A 11 20.98 4.91 -11.41
C LEU A 11 21.75 3.73 -12.03
N TYR A 12 21.44 3.37 -13.27
CA TYR A 12 21.93 2.13 -13.90
C TYR A 12 22.77 2.37 -15.16
N GLY A 13 22.92 3.62 -15.59
CA GLY A 13 23.65 4.01 -16.79
C GLY A 13 22.95 3.62 -18.09
N ASP A 14 23.47 4.13 -19.20
CA ASP A 14 22.82 4.02 -20.50
C ASP A 14 22.74 2.57 -21.01
N GLN A 15 23.77 1.76 -20.76
CA GLN A 15 23.87 0.38 -21.27
C GLN A 15 22.72 -0.53 -20.80
N LYS A 16 22.18 -0.32 -19.60
CA LYS A 16 21.11 -1.16 -19.02
C LYS A 16 19.73 -0.51 -19.09
N SER A 17 19.67 0.79 -19.39
CA SER A 17 18.45 1.57 -19.24
C SER A 17 17.34 1.15 -20.19
N ASP A 18 17.65 0.80 -21.43
CA ASP A 18 16.63 0.44 -22.42
C ASP A 18 15.93 -0.88 -22.05
N ALA A 19 16.68 -1.87 -21.58
CA ALA A 19 16.12 -3.14 -21.11
C ALA A 19 15.21 -2.92 -19.89
N ILE A 20 15.69 -2.19 -18.88
CA ILE A 20 14.93 -1.89 -17.65
C ILE A 20 13.66 -1.10 -17.97
N ILE A 21 13.73 -0.12 -18.88
CA ILE A 21 12.55 0.66 -19.27
C ILE A 21 11.52 -0.20 -19.97
N THR A 22 11.97 -1.13 -20.81
CA THR A 22 11.09 -2.10 -21.47
C THR A 22 10.39 -2.99 -20.44
N ASP A 23 11.13 -3.51 -19.46
CA ASP A 23 10.56 -4.34 -18.38
C ASP A 23 9.54 -3.58 -17.53
N ILE A 24 9.84 -2.32 -17.19
CA ILE A 24 8.90 -1.44 -16.48
C ILE A 24 7.64 -1.21 -17.32
N GLN A 25 7.80 -0.99 -18.64
CA GLN A 25 6.67 -0.79 -19.54
C GLN A 25 5.75 -2.01 -19.55
N ASN A 26 6.33 -3.21 -19.67
CA ASN A 26 5.60 -4.48 -19.65
C ASN A 26 4.85 -4.68 -18.32
N LEU A 27 5.47 -4.35 -17.19
CA LEU A 27 4.82 -4.40 -15.87
C LEU A 27 3.66 -3.40 -15.77
N LEU A 28 3.85 -2.17 -16.25
CA LEU A 28 2.80 -1.16 -16.24
C LEU A 28 1.60 -1.59 -17.09
N ASP A 29 1.84 -2.21 -18.25
CA ASP A 29 0.78 -2.72 -19.11
C ASP A 29 0.08 -3.94 -18.50
N GLN A 30 0.84 -4.85 -17.87
CA GLN A 30 0.29 -6.02 -17.18
C GLN A 30 -0.61 -5.65 -16.00
N TYR A 31 -0.21 -4.65 -15.21
CA TYR A 31 -0.92 -4.26 -13.98
C TYR A 31 -1.72 -2.96 -14.12
N ARG A 32 -2.03 -2.55 -15.34
CA ARG A 32 -2.76 -1.30 -15.61
C ARG A 32 -4.18 -1.35 -15.04
N ARG A 33 -4.33 -0.92 -13.79
CA ARG A 33 -5.63 -0.66 -13.16
C ARG A 33 -6.06 0.78 -13.45
N LYS A 34 -7.37 0.99 -13.62
CA LYS A 34 -7.92 2.35 -13.48
C LYS A 34 -7.59 2.81 -12.05
N PRO A 35 -7.02 4.00 -11.87
CA PRO A 35 -6.88 4.53 -10.53
C PRO A 35 -8.29 4.65 -9.95
N ASP A 36 -8.51 4.05 -8.79
CA ASP A 36 -9.62 4.49 -7.95
C ASP A 36 -9.41 5.98 -7.68
N THR A 37 -10.50 6.72 -7.59
CA THR A 37 -10.45 8.16 -7.29
C THR A 37 -9.77 8.30 -5.93
N VAL A 38 -8.48 8.69 -5.93
CA VAL A 38 -7.73 8.87 -4.69
C VAL A 38 -8.33 10.09 -4.00
N SER A 39 -9.05 9.86 -2.91
CA SER A 39 -9.51 10.94 -2.05
C SER A 39 -8.29 11.64 -1.46
N VAL A 40 -8.24 12.96 -1.62
CA VAL A 40 -7.18 13.79 -1.02
C VAL A 40 -7.35 13.74 0.50
N ILE A 41 -6.30 13.34 1.21
CA ILE A 41 -6.25 13.39 2.68
C ILE A 41 -6.24 14.85 3.12
N SER A 42 -7.01 15.17 4.16
CA SER A 42 -7.16 16.50 4.73
C SER A 42 -6.89 16.50 6.24
N GLU A 43 -6.88 17.68 6.86
CA GLU A 43 -6.78 17.85 8.32
C GLU A 43 -7.96 17.24 9.10
N LYS A 44 -9.03 16.84 8.41
CA LYS A 44 -10.21 16.21 8.99
C LYS A 44 -10.09 14.69 9.09
N ASP A 45 -9.08 14.11 8.45
CA ASP A 45 -8.90 12.66 8.44
C ASP A 45 -8.19 12.16 9.69
N ILE A 46 -8.74 11.09 10.26
CA ILE A 46 -8.18 10.45 11.46
C ILE A 46 -7.59 9.10 11.05
N ALA A 47 -6.29 8.92 11.30
CA ALA A 47 -5.57 7.69 11.01
C ALA A 47 -5.33 6.86 12.27
N LEU A 48 -5.55 5.55 12.17
CA LEU A 48 -5.13 4.56 13.17
C LEU A 48 -3.92 3.78 12.64
N ILE A 49 -2.83 3.79 13.41
CA ILE A 49 -1.63 2.97 13.15
C ILE A 49 -1.60 1.85 14.20
N CYS A 50 -1.63 0.60 13.78
CA CYS A 50 -1.58 -0.54 14.70
C CYS A 50 -0.97 -1.80 14.08
N TYR A 51 -0.64 -2.79 14.92
CA TYR A 51 -0.30 -4.13 14.41
C TYR A 51 -1.58 -4.89 14.03
N GLY A 52 -1.48 -5.76 13.01
CA GLY A 52 -2.59 -6.60 12.56
C GLY A 52 -3.14 -7.55 13.62
N ASP A 53 -2.39 -7.75 14.70
CA ASP A 53 -2.68 -8.63 15.83
C ASP A 53 -2.80 -7.90 17.17
N SER A 54 -2.94 -6.57 17.15
CA SER A 54 -3.23 -5.79 18.38
C SER A 54 -4.55 -6.19 19.05
N PHE A 55 -5.46 -6.85 18.33
CA PHE A 55 -6.71 -7.39 18.87
C PHE A 55 -6.80 -8.89 18.63
N LEU A 56 -6.99 -9.64 19.70
CA LEU A 56 -6.99 -11.10 19.69
C LEU A 56 -8.35 -11.64 20.15
N SER A 57 -8.75 -12.76 19.57
CA SER A 57 -9.91 -13.55 19.96
C SER A 57 -9.54 -15.02 19.84
N PRO A 58 -9.94 -15.88 20.80
CA PRO A 58 -9.58 -17.29 20.77
C PRO A 58 -10.01 -18.01 19.48
N ASP A 59 -11.16 -17.61 18.92
CA ASP A 59 -11.82 -18.34 17.82
C ASP A 59 -11.70 -17.63 16.45
N ARG A 60 -10.92 -16.54 16.34
CA ARG A 60 -10.85 -15.74 15.11
C ARG A 60 -9.43 -15.32 14.78
N LYS A 61 -9.13 -15.28 13.48
CA LYS A 61 -7.83 -14.78 12.99
C LYS A 61 -7.65 -13.31 13.37
N PRO A 62 -6.42 -12.86 13.66
CA PRO A 62 -6.17 -11.49 14.16
C PRO A 62 -6.77 -10.37 13.30
N LEU A 63 -6.63 -10.41 11.97
CA LEU A 63 -7.22 -9.39 11.09
C LEU A 63 -8.76 -9.39 11.08
N GLN A 64 -9.39 -10.55 11.27
CA GLN A 64 -10.85 -10.62 11.39
C GLN A 64 -11.33 -10.03 12.72
N THR A 65 -10.57 -10.27 13.79
CA THR A 65 -10.80 -9.69 15.11
C THR A 65 -10.64 -8.17 15.06
N LEU A 66 -9.54 -7.68 14.50
CA LEU A 66 -9.29 -6.26 14.28
C LEU A 66 -10.44 -5.61 13.50
N LYS A 67 -10.83 -6.18 12.35
CA LYS A 67 -11.97 -5.67 11.57
C LYS A 67 -13.25 -5.58 12.41
N THR A 68 -13.58 -6.64 13.15
CA THR A 68 -14.77 -6.67 14.02
C THR A 68 -14.72 -5.58 15.07
N PHE A 69 -13.55 -5.37 15.69
CA PHE A 69 -13.34 -4.31 16.68
C PHE A 69 -13.52 -2.92 16.05
N LEU A 70 -12.84 -2.64 14.92
CA LEU A 70 -12.93 -1.34 14.25
C LEU A 70 -14.35 -1.04 13.78
N ASP A 71 -15.05 -2.03 13.20
CA ASP A 71 -16.43 -1.87 12.76
C ASP A 71 -17.40 -1.59 13.91
N ARG A 72 -17.14 -2.15 15.09
CA ARG A 72 -18.00 -2.00 16.27
C ARG A 72 -17.76 -0.69 17.00
N TYR A 73 -16.49 -0.26 17.11
CA TYR A 73 -16.11 0.84 18.00
C TYR A 73 -15.65 2.09 17.25
N LEU A 74 -15.09 1.96 16.05
CA LEU A 74 -14.38 3.05 15.36
C LEU A 74 -14.89 3.37 13.94
N ARG A 75 -15.94 2.71 13.45
CA ARG A 75 -16.44 2.82 12.07
C ARG A 75 -16.59 4.24 11.53
N ASN A 76 -17.04 5.19 12.36
CA ASN A 76 -17.28 6.59 11.97
C ASN A 76 -16.24 7.56 12.56
N HIS A 77 -15.17 7.04 13.14
CA HIS A 77 -14.15 7.83 13.84
C HIS A 77 -12.79 7.80 13.14
N ILE A 78 -12.53 6.82 12.26
CA ILE A 78 -11.26 6.71 11.54
C ILE A 78 -11.50 6.70 10.02
N SER A 79 -10.68 7.46 9.30
CA SER A 79 -10.67 7.51 7.83
C SER A 79 -9.65 6.54 7.23
N LEU A 80 -8.57 6.24 7.97
CA LEU A 80 -7.45 5.45 7.49
C LEU A 80 -6.98 4.45 8.55
N LEU A 81 -6.75 3.21 8.13
CA LEU A 81 -6.06 2.19 8.90
C LEU A 81 -4.70 1.90 8.26
N HIS A 82 -3.62 2.16 8.98
CA HIS A 82 -2.27 1.76 8.59
C HIS A 82 -1.84 0.57 9.45
N LEU A 83 -1.73 -0.59 8.82
CA LEU A 83 -1.20 -1.78 9.47
C LEU A 83 0.33 -1.75 9.42
N LEU A 84 0.94 -1.85 10.60
CA LEU A 84 2.37 -2.10 10.74
C LEU A 84 2.77 -3.41 10.06
N PRO A 85 4.07 -3.61 9.72
CA PRO A 85 4.52 -4.76 8.95
C PRO A 85 4.01 -6.10 9.48
N PHE A 86 3.34 -6.85 8.61
CA PHE A 86 2.72 -8.14 8.93
C PHE A 86 3.11 -9.26 7.93
N PHE A 87 4.04 -8.96 7.02
CA PHE A 87 4.66 -9.99 6.18
C PHE A 87 5.61 -10.84 7.03
N PRO A 88 5.75 -12.14 6.74
CA PRO A 88 6.72 -12.98 7.42
C PRO A 88 8.13 -12.38 7.28
N TYR A 89 8.83 -12.19 8.40
CA TYR A 89 10.26 -11.88 8.38
C TYR A 89 11.05 -13.19 8.52
N SER A 90 12.27 -13.19 7.98
CA SER A 90 13.25 -14.28 8.09
C SER A 90 14.45 -13.79 8.89
#